data_AF-A0AAU5I8C9-F1
#
_entry.id   AF-A0AAU5I8C9-F1
#
_cell.length_a   1.000
_cell.length_b   1.000
_cell.length_c   1.000
_cell.angle_alpha   90.00
_cell.angle_beta   90.00
_cell.angle_gamma   90.00
#
_symmetry.space_group_name_H-M   'P 1'
#
loop_
_entity.id
_entity.type
_entity.pdbx_description
1 polymer ?
#
loop_
_entity_poly.entity_id
_entity_poly.type
_entity_poly.pdbx_seq_one_letter_code
_entity_poly.pdbx_strand_id
1 'polypeptide(L)' 'MTADQGAAVCAWTRAPADLRLSAAELGAVFLGGTTLASLAAAGLVEEVRAGALARATAAFRADREPFCPGGWAFPAY' A
#
# COMPACT_ATOMS: atom_id res chain seq x y z
N MET A 1 -9.48 0.24 8.03
CA MET A 1 -8.16 0.53 8.60
C MET A 1 -8.11 2.02 8.92
N THR A 2 -7.59 2.39 10.08
CA THR A 2 -7.30 3.80 10.42
C THR A 2 -5.81 3.91 10.71
N ALA A 3 -5.18 5.01 10.31
CA ALA A 3 -3.75 5.23 10.51
C ALA A 3 -3.54 6.62 11.14
N ASP A 4 -2.73 6.67 12.19
CA ASP A 4 -2.32 7.89 12.88
C ASP A 4 -0.83 7.79 13.24
N GLN A 5 -0.05 8.83 12.90
CA GLN A 5 1.37 9.05 13.23
C GLN A 5 2.20 7.78 13.56
N GLY A 6 2.30 6.83 12.61
CA GLY A 6 3.13 5.62 12.74
C GLY A 6 2.43 4.38 13.30
N ALA A 7 1.20 4.50 13.78
CA ALA A 7 0.34 3.40 14.17
C ALA A 7 -0.79 3.19 13.15
N ALA A 8 -1.06 1.92 12.84
CA ALA A 8 -2.16 1.53 11.98
C ALA A 8 -3.01 0.47 12.68
N VAL A 9 -4.33 0.67 12.66
CA VAL A 9 -5.31 -0.26 13.24
C VAL A 9 -6.15 -0.86 12.13
N CYS A 10 -6.11 -2.19 12.05
CA CYS A 10 -6.99 -2.99 11.20
C CYS A 10 -8.00 -3.72 12.09
N ALA A 11 -9.28 -3.38 11.93
CA ALA A 11 -10.38 -4.06 12.56
C ALA A 11 -11.43 -4.40 11.50
N TRP A 12 -12.17 -5.49 11.72
CA TRP A 12 -13.29 -5.84 10.87
C TRP A 12 -14.39 -4.77 10.99
N THR A 13 -14.92 -4.32 9.86
CA THR A 13 -15.94 -3.27 9.80
C THR A 13 -17.02 -3.63 8.79
N ARG A 14 -18.24 -3.16 9.04
CA ARG A 14 -19.37 -3.21 8.10
C ARG A 14 -19.57 -1.88 7.36
N ALA A 15 -18.71 -0.88 7.63
CA ALA A 15 -18.74 0.37 6.89
C ALA A 15 -18.52 0.12 5.39
N PRO A 16 -19.11 0.96 4.51
CA PRO A 16 -18.86 0.85 3.08
C PRO A 16 -17.36 0.93 2.81
N ALA A 17 -16.86 0.02 1.96
CA ALA A 17 -15.45 0.00 1.59
C ALA A 17 -15.12 1.25 0.78
N ASP A 18 -14.02 1.92 1.11
CA ASP A 18 -13.53 3.09 0.35
C ASP A 18 -12.64 2.66 -0.84
N LEU A 19 -11.96 1.51 -0.72
CA LEU A 19 -11.04 0.92 -1.69
C LEU A 19 -11.22 -0.60 -1.74
N ARG A 20 -11.11 -1.19 -2.92
CA ARG A 20 -11.06 -2.64 -3.13
C ARG A 20 -9.77 -3.02 -3.84
N LEU A 21 -9.08 -4.01 -3.27
CA LEU A 21 -7.83 -4.57 -3.78
C LEU A 21 -7.65 -5.98 -3.21
N SER A 22 -6.80 -6.80 -3.83
CA SER A 22 -6.45 -8.12 -3.31
C SER A 22 -5.24 -8.04 -2.37
N ALA A 23 -4.97 -9.14 -1.65
CA ALA A 23 -3.82 -9.23 -0.75
C ALA A 23 -2.47 -9.07 -1.49
N ALA A 24 -2.40 -9.38 -2.78
CA ALA A 24 -1.19 -9.22 -3.58
C ALA A 24 -0.85 -7.74 -3.82
N GLU A 25 -1.83 -6.92 -4.21
CA GLU A 25 -1.63 -5.47 -4.33
C GLU A 25 -1.26 -4.85 -2.98
N LEU A 26 -1.90 -5.30 -1.90
CA LEU A 26 -1.57 -4.83 -0.55
C LEU A 26 -0.11 -5.13 -0.19
N GLY A 27 0.37 -6.34 -0.49
CA GLY A 27 1.76 -6.73 -0.25
C GLY A 27 2.77 -5.90 -1.07
N ALA A 28 2.45 -5.59 -2.32
CA ALA A 28 3.31 -4.76 -3.18
C ALA A 28 3.48 -3.33 -2.66
N VAL A 29 2.41 -2.74 -2.12
CA VAL A 29 2.45 -1.37 -1.57
C VAL A 29 2.94 -1.31 -0.12
N PHE A 30 2.94 -2.44 0.59
CA PHE A 30 3.36 -2.50 2.00
C PHE A 30 4.82 -2.08 2.20
N LEU A 31 5.70 -2.44 1.26
CA LEU A 31 7.11 -2.04 1.28
C LEU A 31 7.33 -0.61 0.76
N GLY A 32 6.31 0.05 0.21
CA GLY A 32 6.41 1.41 -0.34
C GLY A 32 7.11 1.50 -1.71
N GLY A 33 7.44 0.37 -2.33
CA GLY A 33 8.11 0.33 -3.65
C GLY A 33 7.14 0.44 -4.83
N THR A 34 5.86 0.15 -4.63
CA THR A 34 4.80 0.34 -5.62
C THR A 34 3.74 1.26 -5.04
N THR A 35 3.25 2.20 -5.83
CA THR A 35 2.17 3.12 -5.39
C THR A 35 0.80 2.56 -5.74
N LEU A 36 -0.16 2.72 -4.84
CA LEU A 36 -1.58 2.39 -5.08
C LEU A 36 -2.12 3.06 -6.35
N ALA A 37 -1.67 4.27 -6.67
CA ALA A 37 -2.02 4.97 -7.91
C ALA A 37 -1.59 4.21 -9.18
N SER A 38 -0.40 3.59 -9.19
CA SER A 38 0.06 2.78 -10.33
C SER A 38 -0.74 1.49 -10.47
N LEU A 39 -1.18 0.89 -9.35
CA LEU A 39 -2.01 -0.31 -9.36
C LEU A 39 -3.45 0.00 -9.78
N ALA A 40 -3.98 1.17 -9.40
CA ALA A 40 -5.26 1.66 -9.90
C ALA A 40 -5.22 1.92 -11.42
N ALA A 41 -4.12 2.49 -11.93
CA ALA A 41 -3.92 2.65 -13.38
C ALA A 41 -3.85 1.29 -14.11
N ALA A 42 -3.37 0.24 -13.45
CA ALA A 42 -3.38 -1.13 -13.96
C ALA A 42 -4.74 -1.84 -13.84
N GLY A 43 -5.76 -1.19 -13.27
CA GLY A 43 -7.09 -1.80 -13.04
C GLY A 43 -7.12 -2.82 -11.90
N LEU A 44 -6.06 -2.88 -11.09
CA LEU A 44 -5.90 -3.82 -9.99
C LEU A 44 -6.50 -3.30 -8.66
N VAL A 45 -6.75 -1.99 -8.59
CA VAL A 45 -7.36 -1.33 -7.43
C VAL A 45 -8.59 -0.55 -7.89
N GLU A 46 -9.73 -0.81 -7.25
CA GLU A 46 -10.98 -0.13 -7.51
C GLU A 46 -11.25 0.90 -6.41
N GLU A 47 -11.41 2.16 -6.80
CA GLU A 47 -11.83 3.24 -5.90
C GLU A 47 -13.36 3.26 -5.82
N VAL A 48 -13.89 2.96 -4.63
CA VAL A 48 -15.34 2.99 -4.37
C VAL A 48 -15.78 4.37 -3.90
N ARG A 49 -14.90 5.08 -3.18
CA ARG A 49 -15.11 6.47 -2.76
C ARG A 49 -14.06 7.38 -3.35
N ALA A 50 -14.48 8.31 -4.21
CA ALA A 50 -13.61 9.31 -4.82
C ALA A 50 -12.73 10.02 -3.78
N GLY A 51 -11.40 10.00 -3.98
CA GLY A 51 -10.40 10.60 -3.09
C GLY A 51 -9.87 9.67 -1.99
N ALA A 52 -10.36 8.44 -1.88
CA ALA A 52 -9.80 7.42 -0.99
C ALA A 52 -8.46 6.90 -1.51
N LEU A 53 -8.33 6.72 -2.83
CA LEU A 53 -7.12 6.24 -3.46
C LEU A 53 -5.95 7.19 -3.23
N ALA A 54 -6.17 8.50 -3.38
CA ALA A 54 -5.15 9.52 -3.16
C ALA A 54 -4.66 9.54 -1.70
N ARG A 55 -5.59 9.47 -0.73
CA ARG A 55 -5.24 9.41 0.70
C ARG A 55 -4.50 8.13 1.07
N ALA A 56 -4.94 6.99 0.55
CA ALA A 56 -4.26 5.72 0.78
C ALA A 56 -2.88 5.70 0.12
N THR A 57 -2.75 6.22 -1.10
CA THR A 57 -1.45 6.36 -1.78
C THR A 57 -0.49 7.21 -0.96
N ALA A 58 -0.94 8.33 -0.39
CA ALA A 58 -0.12 9.15 0.48
C ALA A 58 0.26 8.44 1.79
N ALA A 59 -0.65 7.65 2.38
CA ALA A 59 -0.40 6.92 3.62
C ALA A 59 0.57 5.73 3.45
N PHE A 60 0.53 5.05 2.29
CA PHE A 60 1.42 3.93 1.97
C PHE A 60 2.73 4.37 1.30
N ARG A 61 2.88 5.65 0.94
CA ARG A 61 4.11 6.17 0.35
C ARG A 61 5.18 6.25 1.43
N ALA A 62 6.18 5.38 1.34
CA ALA A 62 7.39 5.49 2.13
C ALA A 62 8.27 6.63 1.57
N ASP A 63 8.87 7.43 2.45
CA ASP A 63 9.82 8.51 2.09
C ASP A 63 11.11 7.91 1.48
N ARG A 64 11.47 6.69 1.91
CA ARG A 64 12.55 5.90 1.32
C ARG A 64 11.97 4.78 0.46
N GLU A 65 12.52 4.62 -0.74
CA GLU A 65 12.35 3.40 -1.52
C GLU A 65 12.80 2.18 -0.71
N PRO A 66 12.04 1.07 -0.74
CA PRO A 66 12.42 -0.15 -0.05
C PRO A 66 13.75 -0.67 -0.62
N PHE A 67 14.74 -0.73 0.25
CA PHE A 67 16.05 -1.27 -0.08
C PHE A 67 16.07 -2.76 0.24
N CYS A 68 16.20 -3.59 -0.80
CA CYS A 68 16.50 -5.00 -0.65
C CYS A 68 18.02 -5.20 -0.80
N PRO A 69 18.78 -5.49 0.27
CA PRO A 69 20.14 -6.01 0.15
C PRO A 69 20.06 -7.47 -0.31
N GLY A 70 19.75 -7.68 -1.58
CA GLY A 70 19.52 -8.99 -2.15
C GLY A 70 20.13 -9.06 -3.54
N GLY A 71 21.35 -9.58 -3.61
CA GLY A 71 22.06 -9.84 -4.85
C GLY A 71 23.36 -10.57 -4.55
N TRP A 72 23.91 -11.26 -5.55
CA TRP A 72 25.20 -11.96 -5.45
C TRP A 72 26.36 -11.05 -4.97
N ALA A 73 26.18 -9.72 -5.07
CA ALA A 73 27.11 -8.69 -4.60
C ALA A 73 27.03 -8.38 -3.09
N PHE A 74 26.04 -8.91 -2.37
CA PHE A 74 25.90 -8.78 -0.92
C PHE A 74 25.64 -10.16 -0.30
N PRO A 75 26.68 -10.98 -0.12
CA PRO A 75 26.54 -12.26 0.59
C PRO A 75 26.19 -11.94 2.05
N ALA A 76 24.98 -12.33 2.46
CA ALA A 76 24.60 -12.31 3.86
C ALA A 76 25.37 -13.43 4.58
N TYR A 77 26.50 -13.04 5.18
CA TYR A 77 27.40 -13.76 6.11
C TYR A 77 27.79 -15.22 5.78
#